data_AF-A0A1I7XR51-F1
#
_entry.id   AF-A0A1I7XR51-F1
#
_cell.length_a   1.000
_cell.length_b   1.000
_cell.length_c   1.000
_cell.angle_alpha   90.00
_cell.angle_beta   90.00
_cell.angle_gamma   90.00
#
_symmetry.space_group_name_H-M   'P 1'
#
loop_
_entity.id
_entity.type
_entity.pdbx_description
1 polymer ?
#
loop_
_entity_poly.entity_id
_entity_poly.type
_entity_poly.pdbx_seq_one_letter_code
_entity_poly.pdbx_strand_id
1 'polypeptide(L)'
;MAVIQEIVCKAIPQAIKRLSSSDEMEVVVALQALTNLSLNITKDQIPQFLPAIPHCLSRLWVRGEANINALRLLVNLSCCPDIVPYMLGAKAVNGLLRILDTDREEVLLRAITWLLCTSSAVDALHLSYDRISCHNQDPFHNPAHTLYYSIYGPKGREELEGRAKELAEHKNGDISTKAVRLLEILKNVSKIVRNLTKQDTYASF
;
A
#
# COMPACT_ATOMS: atom_id res chain seq x y z
N MET A 1 -24.47 2.59 20.53
CA MET A 1 -23.84 2.45 19.20
C MET A 1 -23.52 3.79 18.54
N ALA A 2 -24.47 4.72 18.41
CA ALA A 2 -24.25 6.04 17.77
C ALA A 2 -23.12 6.88 18.39
N VAL A 3 -23.03 6.96 19.73
CA VAL A 3 -22.00 7.75 20.43
C VAL A 3 -20.58 7.23 20.17
N ILE A 4 -20.39 5.91 20.09
CA ILE A 4 -19.08 5.32 19.81
C ILE A 4 -18.62 5.66 18.40
N GLN A 5 -19.54 5.59 17.43
CA GLN A 5 -19.25 5.95 16.04
C GLN A 5 -18.91 7.44 15.89
N GLU A 6 -19.59 8.32 16.62
CA GLU A 6 -19.28 9.74 16.65
C GLU A 6 -17.88 10.04 17.23
N ILE A 7 -17.50 9.36 18.31
CA ILE A 7 -16.16 9.49 18.91
C ILE A 7 -15.09 9.00 17.93
N VAL A 8 -15.29 7.85 17.30
CA VAL A 8 -14.33 7.29 16.32
C VAL A 8 -14.13 8.22 15.12
N CYS A 9 -15.21 8.78 14.56
CA CYS A 9 -15.12 9.73 13.45
C CYS A 9 -14.40 11.03 13.83
N LYS A 10 -14.39 11.42 15.11
CA LYS A 10 -13.60 12.57 15.58
C LYS A 10 -12.15 12.19 15.91
N ALA A 11 -11.89 10.94 16.29
CA ALA A 11 -10.57 10.46 16.68
C ALA A 11 -9.63 10.28 15.48
N ILE A 12 -10.11 9.77 14.33
CA ILE A 12 -9.27 9.53 13.15
C ILE A 12 -8.58 10.82 12.69
N PRO A 13 -9.28 11.94 12.42
CA PRO A 13 -8.61 13.17 11.97
C PRO A 13 -7.61 13.73 12.99
N GLN A 14 -7.89 13.57 14.29
CA GLN A 14 -6.99 14.02 15.35
C GLN A 14 -5.71 13.19 15.39
N ALA A 15 -5.80 11.87 15.24
CA ALA A 15 -4.64 11.00 15.17
C ALA A 15 -3.82 11.27 13.87
N ILE A 16 -4.49 11.49 12.73
CA ILE A 16 -3.84 11.90 11.49
C ILE A 16 -3.00 13.16 11.68
N LYS A 17 -3.54 14.19 12.36
CA LYS A 17 -2.81 15.43 12.63
C LYS A 17 -1.50 15.20 13.39
N ARG A 18 -1.46 14.18 14.26
CA ARG A 18 -0.26 13.82 15.04
C ARG A 18 0.81 13.10 14.23
N LEU A 19 0.52 12.59 13.04
CA LEU A 19 1.53 12.00 12.15
C LEU A 19 2.58 13.01 11.64
N SER A 20 2.25 14.30 11.69
CA SER A 20 3.15 15.42 11.38
C SER A 20 3.88 15.98 12.59
N SER A 21 3.72 15.38 13.78
CA SER A 21 4.39 15.86 15.00
C SER A 21 5.91 15.71 14.89
N SER A 22 6.63 16.66 15.48
CA SER A 22 8.09 16.56 15.66
C SER A 22 8.46 15.58 16.78
N ASP A 23 7.51 15.26 17.67
CA ASP A 23 7.69 14.25 18.71
C ASP A 23 7.42 12.85 18.12
N GLU A 24 8.47 12.02 18.09
CA GLU A 24 8.38 10.65 17.58
C GLU A 24 7.40 9.79 18.38
N MET A 25 7.29 10.00 19.70
CA MET A 25 6.37 9.25 20.54
C MET A 25 4.92 9.57 20.19
N GLU A 26 4.58 10.84 19.94
CA GLU A 26 3.24 11.22 19.47
C GLU A 26 2.90 10.53 18.14
N VAL A 27 3.86 10.45 17.22
CA VAL A 27 3.67 9.79 15.92
C VAL A 27 3.43 8.30 16.10
N VAL A 28 4.23 7.62 16.93
CA VAL A 28 4.09 6.18 17.19
C VAL A 28 2.72 5.87 17.81
N VAL A 29 2.32 6.63 18.83
CA VAL A 29 1.01 6.47 19.48
C VAL A 29 -0.13 6.71 18.49
N ALA A 30 0.00 7.73 17.63
CA ALA A 30 -0.99 8.01 16.60
C ALA A 30 -1.10 6.89 15.56
N LEU A 31 0.02 6.34 15.09
CA LEU A 31 0.03 5.21 14.16
C LEU A 31 -0.58 3.94 14.79
N GLN A 32 -0.28 3.67 16.06
CA GLN A 32 -0.89 2.57 16.81
C GLN A 32 -2.41 2.74 16.93
N ALA A 33 -2.86 3.95 17.30
CA ALA A 33 -4.28 4.26 17.38
C ALA A 33 -4.98 4.08 16.01
N LEU A 34 -4.41 4.62 14.94
CA LEU A 34 -4.95 4.48 13.59
C LEU A 34 -4.96 3.02 13.12
N THR A 35 -3.95 2.22 13.49
CA THR A 35 -3.93 0.77 13.21
C THR A 35 -5.13 0.08 13.87
N ASN A 36 -5.41 0.40 15.14
CA ASN A 36 -6.56 -0.18 15.83
C ASN A 36 -7.91 0.29 15.26
N LEU A 37 -8.00 1.57 14.86
CA LEU A 37 -9.21 2.15 14.26
C LEU A 37 -9.47 1.68 12.82
N SER A 38 -8.46 1.13 12.13
CA SER A 38 -8.54 0.70 10.73
C SER A 38 -8.88 -0.79 10.53
N LEU A 39 -9.21 -1.52 11.60
CA LEU A 39 -9.54 -2.95 11.49
C LEU A 39 -10.81 -3.22 10.66
N ASN A 40 -11.78 -2.31 10.68
CA ASN A 40 -13.05 -2.43 9.95
C ASN A 40 -13.47 -1.06 9.40
N ILE A 41 -12.79 -0.59 8.35
CA ILE A 41 -13.07 0.72 7.75
C ILE A 41 -14.41 0.67 7.02
N THR A 42 -15.33 1.54 7.42
CA THR A 42 -16.58 1.78 6.70
C THR A 42 -16.38 2.79 5.57
N LYS A 43 -17.28 2.80 4.57
CA LYS A 43 -17.18 3.71 3.41
C LYS A 43 -17.09 5.19 3.81
N ASP A 44 -17.82 5.60 4.84
CA ASP A 44 -17.83 6.99 5.33
C ASP A 44 -16.53 7.39 6.05
N GLN A 45 -15.73 6.42 6.50
CA GLN A 45 -14.44 6.65 7.15
C GLN A 45 -13.29 6.73 6.16
N ILE A 46 -13.46 6.24 4.92
CA ILE A 46 -12.41 6.25 3.90
C ILE A 46 -11.75 7.62 3.76
N PRO A 47 -12.50 8.74 3.55
CA PRO A 47 -11.90 10.06 3.38
C PRO A 47 -11.03 10.50 4.56
N GLN A 48 -11.34 10.02 5.77
CA GLN A 48 -10.61 10.38 6.99
C GLN A 48 -9.25 9.66 7.08
N PHE A 49 -9.12 8.47 6.48
CA PHE A 49 -7.88 7.71 6.45
C PHE A 49 -6.95 8.06 5.28
N LEU A 50 -7.47 8.62 4.18
CA LEU A 50 -6.65 8.93 3.00
C LEU A 50 -5.40 9.76 3.31
N PRO A 51 -5.45 10.79 4.19
CA PRO A 51 -4.25 11.55 4.52
C PRO A 51 -3.15 10.72 5.21
N ALA A 52 -3.47 9.55 5.80
CA ALA A 52 -2.48 8.69 6.45
C ALA A 52 -1.49 8.10 5.45
N ILE A 53 -1.93 7.85 4.21
CA ILE A 53 -1.17 7.13 3.18
C ILE A 53 0.22 7.74 2.95
N PRO A 54 0.36 9.03 2.58
CA PRO A 54 1.67 9.63 2.37
C PRO A 54 2.52 9.64 3.65
N HIS A 55 1.91 9.81 4.83
CA HIS A 55 2.62 9.71 6.11
C HIS A 55 3.20 8.32 6.32
N CYS A 56 2.44 7.26 6.08
CA CYS A 56 2.94 5.89 6.21
C CYS A 56 4.07 5.58 5.20
N LEU A 57 3.89 5.98 3.93
CA LEU A 57 4.90 5.75 2.88
C LEU A 57 6.23 6.43 3.21
N SER A 58 6.21 7.67 3.73
CA SER A 58 7.43 8.38 4.14
C SER A 58 8.15 7.76 5.35
N ARG A 59 7.48 6.89 6.11
CA ARG A 59 8.04 6.23 7.30
C ARG A 59 8.55 4.81 7.05
N LEU A 60 8.48 4.31 5.81
CA LEU A 60 8.91 2.94 5.49
C LEU A 60 10.40 2.67 5.73
N TRP A 61 11.26 3.70 5.78
CA TRP A 61 12.70 3.55 6.06
C TRP A 61 13.16 4.22 7.36
N VAL A 62 12.22 4.74 8.16
CA VAL A 62 12.56 5.33 9.45
C VAL A 62 12.88 4.20 10.43
N ARG A 63 13.98 4.30 11.18
CA ARG A 63 14.29 3.30 12.20
C ARG A 63 13.30 3.39 13.37
N GLY A 64 13.10 2.28 14.08
CA GLY A 64 12.25 2.26 15.29
C GLY A 64 10.81 1.82 15.03
N GLU A 65 9.93 2.22 15.95
CA GLU A 65 8.53 1.76 16.00
C GLU A 65 7.63 2.42 14.95
N ALA A 66 7.97 3.63 14.51
CA ALA A 66 7.17 4.34 13.51
C ALA A 66 7.06 3.55 12.20
N ASN A 67 8.13 2.87 11.78
CA ASN A 67 8.14 2.06 10.57
C ASN A 67 7.19 0.86 10.65
N ILE A 68 7.29 0.06 11.72
CA ILE A 68 6.45 -1.12 11.85
C ILE A 68 4.97 -0.75 12.02
N ASN A 69 4.66 0.34 12.72
CA ASN A 69 3.27 0.80 12.87
C ASN A 69 2.73 1.42 11.58
N ALA A 70 3.55 2.12 10.79
CA ALA A 70 3.18 2.57 9.45
C ALA A 70 2.86 1.39 8.52
N LEU A 71 3.69 0.33 8.54
CA LEU A 71 3.43 -0.89 7.77
C LEU A 71 2.16 -1.62 8.21
N ARG A 72 1.91 -1.72 9.52
CA ARG A 72 0.65 -2.31 10.04
C ARG A 72 -0.57 -1.54 9.56
N LEU A 73 -0.52 -0.20 9.60
CA LEU A 73 -1.60 0.64 9.09
C LEU A 73 -1.77 0.44 7.58
N LEU A 74 -0.70 0.44 6.79
CA LEU A 74 -0.76 0.18 5.34
C LEU A 74 -1.38 -1.18 5.00
N VAL A 75 -1.08 -2.23 5.77
CA VAL A 75 -1.75 -3.54 5.64
C VAL A 75 -3.26 -3.38 5.85
N ASN A 76 -3.69 -2.75 6.94
CA ASN A 76 -5.11 -2.56 7.22
C ASN A 76 -5.83 -1.74 6.14
N LEU A 77 -5.20 -0.64 5.68
CA LEU A 77 -5.72 0.17 4.58
C LEU A 77 -5.89 -0.66 3.30
N SER A 78 -4.94 -1.57 3.02
CA SER A 78 -4.98 -2.44 1.85
C SER A 78 -6.03 -3.56 1.94
N CYS A 79 -6.46 -3.89 3.15
CA CYS A 79 -7.59 -4.80 3.38
C CYS A 79 -8.95 -4.14 3.10
N CYS A 80 -9.00 -2.82 2.89
CA CYS A 80 -10.18 -2.09 2.40
C CYS A 80 -10.00 -1.81 0.89
N PRO A 81 -10.61 -2.60 -0.02
CA PRO A 81 -10.35 -2.49 -1.46
C PRO A 81 -10.65 -1.10 -2.03
N ASP A 82 -11.63 -0.38 -1.48
CA ASP A 82 -12.02 0.97 -1.90
C ASP A 82 -10.94 2.03 -1.61
N ILE A 83 -10.01 1.77 -0.67
CA ILE A 83 -8.86 2.67 -0.39
C ILE A 83 -7.71 2.44 -1.37
N VAL A 84 -7.58 1.23 -1.92
CA VAL A 84 -6.42 0.84 -2.73
C VAL A 84 -6.20 1.74 -3.95
N PRO A 85 -7.22 2.19 -4.72
CA PRO A 85 -7.03 3.16 -5.79
C PRO A 85 -6.34 4.46 -5.34
N TYR A 86 -6.69 4.99 -4.18
CA TYR A 86 -6.07 6.19 -3.62
C TYR A 86 -4.62 5.94 -3.20
N MET A 87 -4.37 4.77 -2.60
CA MET A 87 -3.02 4.38 -2.21
C MET A 87 -2.10 4.21 -3.42
N LEU A 88 -2.61 3.61 -4.50
CA LEU A 88 -1.88 3.44 -5.76
C LEU A 88 -1.61 4.77 -6.48
N GLY A 89 -2.50 5.74 -6.35
CA GLY A 89 -2.31 7.11 -6.87
C GLY A 89 -1.37 7.97 -6.03
N ALA A 90 -1.04 7.55 -4.79
CA ALA A 90 -0.14 8.31 -3.93
C ALA A 90 1.27 8.39 -4.51
N LYS A 91 1.99 9.48 -4.16
CA LYS A 91 3.38 9.65 -4.55
C LYS A 91 4.25 8.56 -3.93
N ALA A 92 4.98 7.84 -4.78
CA ALA A 92 5.89 6.81 -4.35
C ALA A 92 7.19 7.37 -3.76
N VAL A 93 7.89 6.51 -3.02
CA VAL A 93 9.26 6.77 -2.56
C VAL A 93 10.22 5.95 -3.42
N ASN A 94 11.33 6.56 -3.83
CA ASN A 94 12.34 5.91 -4.64
C ASN A 94 12.93 4.68 -3.93
N GLY A 95 13.08 3.59 -4.67
CA GLY A 95 13.60 2.34 -4.12
C GLY A 95 12.62 1.65 -3.17
N LEU A 96 11.31 1.82 -3.39
CA LEU A 96 10.23 1.27 -2.56
C LEU A 96 10.45 -0.18 -2.13
N LEU A 97 10.84 -1.03 -3.08
CA LEU A 97 10.93 -2.47 -2.87
C LEU A 97 12.14 -2.90 -2.04
N ARG A 98 13.10 -1.98 -1.78
CA ARG A 98 14.19 -2.20 -0.83
C ARG A 98 13.69 -2.40 0.60
N ILE A 99 12.42 -2.12 0.90
CA ILE A 99 11.81 -2.51 2.18
C ILE A 99 11.81 -4.04 2.39
N LEU A 100 11.94 -4.81 1.30
CA LEU A 100 12.07 -6.27 1.34
C LEU A 100 13.52 -6.72 1.60
N ASP A 101 14.51 -5.81 1.65
CA ASP A 101 15.92 -6.06 1.97
C ASP A 101 16.23 -5.89 3.46
N THR A 102 15.30 -6.26 4.35
CA THR A 102 15.49 -6.12 5.80
C THR A 102 15.72 -7.46 6.49
N ASP A 103 16.62 -7.46 7.47
CA ASP A 103 16.86 -8.55 8.42
C ASP A 103 15.82 -8.59 9.54
N ARG A 104 15.03 -7.51 9.71
CA ARG A 104 13.96 -7.43 10.70
C ARG A 104 12.74 -8.21 10.20
N GLU A 105 12.64 -9.46 10.62
CA GLU A 105 11.61 -10.40 10.17
C GLU A 105 10.18 -9.84 10.33
N GLU A 106 9.89 -9.11 11.41
CA GLU A 106 8.58 -8.47 11.61
C GLU A 106 8.27 -7.37 10.58
N VAL A 107 9.27 -6.58 10.20
CA VAL A 107 9.14 -5.54 9.17
C VAL A 107 8.92 -6.20 7.82
N LEU A 108 9.73 -7.22 7.50
CA LEU A 108 9.64 -7.99 6.27
C LEU A 108 8.26 -8.64 6.12
N LEU A 109 7.77 -9.28 7.18
CA LEU A 109 6.45 -9.91 7.21
C LEU A 109 5.33 -8.90 6.93
N ARG A 110 5.38 -7.70 7.51
CA ARG A 110 4.37 -6.67 7.27
C ARG A 110 4.49 -6.06 5.87
N ALA A 111 5.70 -5.85 5.36
CA ALA A 111 5.94 -5.35 4.02
C ALA A 111 5.42 -6.31 2.94
N ILE A 112 5.76 -7.61 3.02
CA ILE A 112 5.26 -8.60 2.05
C ILE A 112 3.74 -8.79 2.16
N THR A 113 3.17 -8.71 3.38
CA THR A 113 1.72 -8.73 3.58
C THR A 113 1.05 -7.54 2.91
N TRP A 114 1.61 -6.34 3.07
CA TRP A 114 1.08 -5.12 2.47
C TRP A 114 1.03 -5.20 0.94
N LEU A 115 2.14 -5.62 0.31
CA LEU A 115 2.23 -5.81 -1.13
C LEU A 115 1.27 -6.89 -1.64
N LEU A 116 1.11 -7.98 -0.89
CA LEU A 116 0.14 -9.03 -1.17
C LEU A 116 -1.30 -8.52 -1.13
N CYS A 117 -1.70 -7.81 -0.07
CA CYS A 117 -3.05 -7.26 0.05
C CYS A 117 -3.34 -6.23 -1.04
N THR A 118 -2.40 -5.32 -1.29
CA THR A 118 -2.49 -4.33 -2.36
C THR A 118 -2.67 -5.00 -3.72
N SER A 119 -1.83 -6.00 -4.03
CA SER A 119 -1.89 -6.72 -5.32
C SER A 119 -3.15 -7.57 -5.45
N SER A 120 -3.65 -8.13 -4.35
CA SER A 120 -4.92 -8.87 -4.35
C SER A 120 -6.09 -7.96 -4.74
N ALA A 121 -6.12 -6.74 -4.21
CA ALA A 121 -7.14 -5.75 -4.57
C ALA A 121 -6.98 -5.26 -6.02
N VAL A 122 -5.75 -5.08 -6.52
CA VAL A 122 -5.49 -4.76 -7.93
C VAL A 122 -6.05 -5.84 -8.86
N ASP A 123 -5.82 -7.11 -8.54
CA ASP A 123 -6.34 -8.24 -9.32
C ASP A 123 -7.87 -8.30 -9.25
N ALA A 124 -8.44 -8.27 -8.04
CA ALA A 124 -9.88 -8.43 -7.79
C ALA A 124 -10.71 -7.27 -8.36
N LEU A 125 -10.20 -6.04 -8.29
CA LEU A 125 -10.90 -4.86 -8.81
C LEU A 125 -10.50 -4.53 -10.25
N HIS A 126 -9.58 -5.29 -10.86
CA HIS A 126 -9.00 -5.01 -12.17
C HIS A 126 -8.50 -3.57 -12.29
N LEU A 127 -7.66 -3.14 -11.35
CA LEU A 127 -7.10 -1.78 -11.34
C LEU A 127 -5.98 -1.69 -12.38
N SER A 128 -6.11 -0.73 -13.29
CA SER A 128 -5.05 -0.26 -14.17
C SER A 128 -4.67 1.18 -13.81
N TYR A 129 -3.58 1.69 -14.38
CA TYR A 129 -3.21 3.09 -14.21
C TYR A 129 -4.35 4.03 -14.63
N ASP A 130 -4.99 3.78 -15.77
CA ASP A 130 -6.07 4.63 -16.29
C ASP A 130 -7.23 4.76 -15.30
N ARG A 131 -7.56 3.65 -14.61
CA ARG A 131 -8.64 3.62 -13.61
C ARG A 131 -8.29 4.34 -12.31
N ILE A 132 -7.00 4.48 -11.98
CA ILE A 132 -6.53 5.18 -10.77
C ILE A 132 -5.98 6.58 -11.07
N SER A 133 -5.91 6.99 -12.33
CA SER A 133 -5.29 8.24 -12.78
C SER A 133 -5.87 9.49 -12.11
N CYS A 134 -7.18 9.48 -11.79
CA CYS A 134 -7.87 10.54 -11.07
C CYS A 134 -7.40 10.71 -9.61
N HIS A 135 -6.69 9.72 -9.06
CA HIS A 135 -6.11 9.74 -7.73
C HIS A 135 -4.60 10.06 -7.73
N ASN A 136 -4.01 10.36 -8.88
CA ASN A 136 -2.58 10.69 -8.98
C ASN A 136 -2.27 11.96 -8.16
N GLN A 137 -1.41 11.82 -7.15
CA GLN A 137 -0.99 12.89 -6.25
C GLN A 137 0.33 13.56 -6.65
N ASP A 138 0.95 13.16 -7.76
CA ASP A 138 2.12 13.88 -8.29
C ASP A 138 1.69 15.28 -8.80
N PRO A 139 2.38 16.37 -8.40
CA PRO A 139 2.00 17.73 -8.80
C PRO A 139 2.00 17.98 -10.32
N PHE A 140 2.74 17.16 -11.08
CA PHE A 140 2.82 17.23 -12.54
C PHE A 140 2.02 16.12 -13.20
N HIS A 141 1.21 15.38 -12.44
CA HIS A 141 0.45 14.22 -12.87
C HIS A 141 1.30 13.16 -13.59
N ASN A 142 2.59 13.03 -13.24
CA ASN A 142 3.46 12.04 -13.86
C ASN A 142 3.13 10.63 -13.36
N PRO A 143 2.72 9.68 -14.24
CA PRO A 143 2.43 8.30 -13.85
C PRO A 143 3.61 7.62 -13.15
N ALA A 144 4.83 7.94 -13.57
CA ALA A 144 6.05 7.29 -13.08
C ALA A 144 6.33 7.54 -11.59
N HIS A 145 5.73 8.58 -11.01
CA HIS A 145 5.89 8.93 -9.60
C HIS A 145 4.80 8.36 -8.70
N THR A 146 3.88 7.57 -9.25
CA THR A 146 2.82 6.91 -8.46
C THR A 146 3.31 5.63 -7.83
N LEU A 147 2.67 5.24 -6.72
CA LEU A 147 2.87 3.94 -6.10
C LEU A 147 2.55 2.81 -7.06
N TYR A 148 1.49 2.96 -7.87
CA TYR A 148 1.13 2.03 -8.94
C TYR A 148 2.33 1.73 -9.84
N TYR A 149 2.96 2.77 -10.39
CA TYR A 149 4.08 2.57 -11.32
C TYR A 149 5.33 2.02 -10.62
N SER A 150 5.54 2.37 -9.35
CA SER A 150 6.67 1.86 -8.58
C SER A 150 6.57 0.36 -8.27
N ILE A 151 5.35 -0.20 -8.24
CA ILE A 151 5.11 -1.64 -7.99
C ILE A 151 4.90 -2.41 -9.30
N TYR A 152 4.12 -1.85 -10.23
CA TYR A 152 3.64 -2.55 -11.42
C TYR A 152 4.23 -2.03 -12.74
N GLY A 153 4.96 -0.90 -12.72
CA GLY A 153 5.74 -0.46 -13.87
C GLY A 153 6.85 -1.47 -14.21
N PRO A 154 7.42 -1.47 -15.43
CA PRO A 154 8.28 -2.55 -15.91
C PRO A 154 9.41 -2.95 -14.96
N LYS A 155 10.15 -1.95 -14.44
CA LYS A 155 11.26 -2.17 -13.49
C LYS A 155 10.78 -2.63 -12.11
N GLY A 156 9.81 -1.93 -11.53
CA GLY A 156 9.28 -2.28 -10.21
C GLY A 156 8.66 -3.67 -10.20
N ARG A 157 8.02 -4.06 -11.30
CA ARG A 157 7.42 -5.38 -11.45
C ARG A 157 8.47 -6.50 -11.49
N GLU A 158 9.51 -6.32 -12.29
CA GLU A 158 10.63 -7.27 -12.38
C GLU A 158 11.32 -7.43 -11.01
N GLU A 159 11.60 -6.31 -10.34
CA GLU A 159 12.20 -6.29 -9.01
C GLU A 159 11.30 -7.01 -7.99
N LEU A 160 10.00 -6.71 -7.96
CA LEU A 160 9.07 -7.35 -7.04
C LEU A 160 8.97 -8.86 -7.24
N GLU A 161 8.91 -9.33 -8.49
CA GLU A 161 8.91 -10.76 -8.79
C GLU A 161 10.22 -11.44 -8.38
N GLY A 162 11.36 -10.80 -8.61
CA GLY A 162 12.66 -11.29 -8.16
C GLY A 162 12.71 -11.47 -6.64
N ARG A 163 12.36 -10.40 -5.91
CA ARG A 163 12.32 -10.41 -4.44
C ARG A 163 11.32 -11.43 -3.89
N ALA A 164 10.14 -11.53 -4.48
CA ALA A 164 9.14 -12.50 -4.03
C ALA A 164 9.56 -13.96 -4.28
N LYS A 165 10.35 -14.24 -5.33
CA LYS A 165 10.94 -15.58 -5.55
C LYS A 165 11.95 -15.93 -4.47
N GLU A 166 12.85 -15.01 -4.14
CA GLU A 166 13.82 -15.19 -3.04
C GLU A 166 13.10 -15.44 -1.71
N LEU A 167 12.05 -14.64 -1.42
CA LEU A 167 11.28 -14.75 -0.19
C LEU A 167 10.41 -16.02 -0.13
N ALA A 168 10.05 -16.62 -1.26
CA ALA A 168 9.32 -17.89 -1.28
C ALA A 168 10.13 -19.04 -0.66
N GLU A 169 11.47 -18.92 -0.62
CA GLU A 169 12.37 -19.89 0.01
C GLU A 169 12.78 -19.47 1.44
N HIS A 170 12.17 -18.42 1.98
CA HIS A 170 12.53 -17.90 3.29
C HIS A 170 12.22 -18.89 4.43
N LYS A 171 13.11 -18.96 5.43
CA LYS A 171 13.00 -19.86 6.60
C LYS A 171 11.72 -19.69 7.41
N ASN A 172 11.17 -18.47 7.45
CA ASN A 172 9.89 -18.18 8.09
C ASN A 172 8.75 -18.55 7.11
N GLY A 173 7.95 -19.55 7.50
CA GLY A 173 6.85 -20.08 6.69
C GLY A 173 5.74 -19.08 6.38
N ASP A 174 5.48 -18.09 7.24
CA ASP A 174 4.50 -17.03 6.97
C ASP A 174 4.98 -16.11 5.85
N ILE A 175 6.27 -15.76 5.85
CA ILE A 175 6.88 -14.92 4.81
C ILE A 175 6.88 -15.68 3.48
N SER A 176 7.34 -16.93 3.49
CA SER A 176 7.35 -17.81 2.32
C SER A 176 5.94 -17.97 1.73
N THR A 177 4.95 -18.31 2.55
CA THR A 177 3.55 -18.48 2.10
C THR A 177 2.99 -17.22 1.45
N LYS A 178 3.27 -16.04 2.03
CA LYS A 178 2.81 -14.76 1.47
C LYS A 178 3.52 -14.43 0.15
N ALA A 179 4.81 -14.72 0.05
CA ALA A 179 5.59 -14.49 -1.15
C ALA A 179 5.13 -15.38 -2.31
N VAL A 180 4.86 -16.67 -2.06
CA VAL A 180 4.27 -17.60 -3.04
C VAL A 180 2.93 -17.08 -3.55
N ARG A 181 2.02 -16.71 -2.65
CA ARG A 181 0.71 -16.16 -3.02
C ARG A 181 0.83 -14.84 -3.80
N LEU A 182 1.80 -14.00 -3.44
CA LEU A 182 2.05 -12.76 -4.17
C LEU A 182 2.47 -13.07 -5.61
N LEU A 183 3.38 -14.02 -5.84
CA LEU A 183 3.78 -14.44 -7.18
C LEU A 183 2.60 -14.95 -8.02
N GLU A 184 1.67 -15.69 -7.42
CA GLU A 184 0.45 -16.16 -8.08
C GLU A 184 -0.44 -15.00 -8.54
N ILE A 185 -0.74 -14.06 -7.64
CA ILE A 185 -1.54 -12.87 -7.95
C ILE A 185 -0.86 -12.02 -9.02
N LEU A 186 0.46 -11.83 -8.91
CA LEU A 186 1.23 -11.06 -9.86
C LEU A 186 1.05 -11.64 -11.28
N LYS A 187 1.08 -12.96 -11.47
CA LYS A 187 0.82 -13.59 -12.79
C LYS A 187 -0.53 -13.18 -13.38
N ASN A 188 -1.56 -13.00 -12.56
CA ASN A 188 -2.89 -12.56 -13.02
C ASN A 188 -2.91 -11.09 -13.43
N VAL A 189 -2.34 -10.21 -12.59
CA VAL A 189 -2.24 -8.76 -12.87
C VAL A 189 -1.53 -8.50 -14.21
N SER A 190 -0.55 -9.35 -14.59
CA SER A 190 0.16 -9.24 -15.87
C SER A 190 -0.74 -9.40 -17.11
N LYS A 191 -1.84 -10.15 -17.01
CA LYS A 191 -2.78 -10.36 -18.11
C LYS A 191 -3.65 -9.12 -18.34
N ILE A 192 -3.96 -8.37 -17.29
CA ILE A 192 -4.78 -7.16 -17.35
C ILE A 192 -4.03 -6.04 -18.10
N VAL A 193 -2.75 -5.81 -17.74
CA VAL A 193 -1.91 -4.79 -18.38
C VAL A 193 -1.65 -5.08 -19.86
N ARG A 194 -1.51 -6.36 -20.25
CA ARG A 194 -1.28 -6.77 -21.65
C ARG A 194 -2.52 -6.77 -22.54
N ASN A 195 -3.71 -6.91 -21.96
CA ASN A 195 -4.96 -6.91 -22.75
C ASN A 195 -5.39 -5.49 -23.13
N LEU A 196 -5.02 -4.48 -22.34
CA LEU A 196 -5.28 -3.07 -22.63
C LEU A 196 -4.36 -2.52 -23.75
N THR A 197 -3.07 -2.87 -23.73
CA THR A 197 -2.15 -2.45 -24.81
C THR A 197 -2.46 -3.07 -26.17
N LYS A 198 -3.18 -4.21 -26.22
CA LYS A 198 -3.67 -4.81 -27.48
C LYS A 198 -4.94 -4.15 -28.01
N GLN A 199 -5.76 -3.50 -27.18
CA GLN A 199 -6.92 -2.75 -27.66
C GLN A 199 -6.52 -1.40 -28.26
N ASP A 200 -5.45 -0.78 -27.77
CA ASP A 200 -4.93 0.48 -28.31
C ASP A 200 -4.19 0.32 -29.66
N THR A 201 -3.92 -0.90 -30.11
CA THR A 201 -3.33 -1.15 -31.44
C THR A 201 -4.37 -1.24 -32.56
N TYR A 202 -5.67 -1.26 -32.23
CA TYR A 202 -6.77 -1.32 -33.21
C TYR A 202 -7.63 -0.03 -33.25
N ALA A 203 -7.28 1.00 -32.49
CA ALA A 203 -7.98 2.29 -32.47
C ALA A 203 -7.28 3.38 -33.31
N SER A 204 -6.35 3.02 -34.18
CA SER A 204 -5.73 3.91 -35.16
C SER A 204 -6.12 3.49 -36.58
N PHE A 205 -7.33 3.91 -36.99
CA PHE A 205 -7.71 4.20 -38.37
C PHE A 205 -8.66 5.41 -38.37
#